data_AF-A0A1C6RKN7-F1
#
_entry.id   AF-A0A1C6RKN7-F1
#
_cell.length_a   1.000
_cell.length_b   1.000
_cell.length_c   1.000
_cell.angle_alpha   90.00
_cell.angle_beta   90.00
_cell.angle_gamma   90.00
#
_symmetry.space_group_name_H-M   'P 1'
#
loop_
_entity.id
_entity.type
_entity.pdbx_description
1 polymer ?
#
loop_
_entity_poly.entity_id
_entity_poly.type
_entity_poly.pdbx_seq_one_letter_code
_entity_poly.pdbx_strand_id
1 'polypeptide(L)'
;MVRVPVGRIVRATSVFGSEDLADALKQAHYLRLVSIAEIYTDVLMSELLGERLPTNDELIAKLMATAELASSSSWPRRSEFFNRLHGIKLDEFDRNAELNAAKRVRNIVAHGLGRITSKEMENSRLGSQLSLIGVRIQDRRVIITEQSLVTLSKLTIDYITWLDEKAGA
;
A
#
# COMPACT_ATOMS: atom_id res chain seq x y z
N MET A 1 27.76 34.06 -40.14
CA MET A 1 26.46 34.49 -39.57
C MET A 1 25.74 33.24 -39.08
N VAL A 2 25.84 32.95 -37.77
CA VAL A 2 25.38 31.70 -37.16
C VAL A 2 23.88 31.79 -36.93
N ARG A 3 23.09 30.90 -37.54
CA ARG A 3 21.66 30.77 -37.25
C ARG A 3 21.51 30.02 -35.92
N VAL A 4 21.11 30.74 -34.89
CA VAL A 4 20.66 30.16 -33.62
C VAL A 4 19.31 29.48 -33.87
N PRO A 5 19.14 28.17 -33.56
CA PRO A 5 17.82 27.56 -33.62
C PRO A 5 16.98 28.17 -32.48
N VAL A 6 15.90 28.85 -32.86
CA VAL A 6 14.87 29.28 -31.90
C VAL A 6 14.25 28.00 -31.34
N GLY A 7 14.67 27.65 -30.13
CA GLY A 7 14.14 26.53 -29.38
C GLY A 7 12.64 26.68 -29.26
N ARG A 8 11.88 25.84 -29.97
CA ARG A 8 10.49 25.57 -29.61
C ARG A 8 10.53 24.92 -28.24
N ILE A 9 10.35 25.71 -27.19
CA ILE A 9 9.84 25.19 -25.93
C ILE A 9 8.43 24.69 -26.26
N VAL A 10 8.32 23.40 -26.52
CA VAL A 10 7.03 22.72 -26.47
C VAL A 10 6.58 22.90 -25.02
N ARG A 11 5.65 23.83 -24.78
CA ARG A 11 4.87 23.84 -23.55
C ARG A 11 4.08 22.54 -23.55
N ALA A 12 4.69 21.47 -23.03
CA ALA A 12 3.92 20.35 -22.53
C ALA A 12 3.06 20.95 -21.42
N THR A 13 1.75 21.02 -21.64
CA THR A 13 0.78 21.59 -20.69
C THR A 13 0.70 20.80 -19.38
N SER A 14 1.51 19.75 -19.23
CA SER A 14 1.78 19.03 -18.00
C SER A 14 3.12 18.29 -18.16
N VAL A 15 3.94 18.29 -17.11
CA VAL A 15 5.12 17.40 -17.01
C VAL A 15 4.70 15.91 -16.96
N PHE A 16 3.39 15.65 -16.85
CA PHE A 16 2.76 14.33 -16.69
C PHE A 16 2.04 13.78 -17.94
N GLY A 17 2.07 14.45 -19.10
CA GLY A 17 1.24 14.05 -20.25
C GLY A 17 -0.26 14.28 -20.00
N SER A 18 -1.14 13.77 -20.86
CA SER A 18 -2.61 13.91 -20.74
C SER A 18 -3.24 13.19 -19.53
N GLU A 19 -2.49 13.03 -18.44
CA GLU A 19 -2.97 12.44 -17.21
C GLU A 19 -3.87 13.44 -16.49
N ASP A 20 -5.13 13.06 -16.38
CA ASP A 20 -6.17 13.81 -15.70
C ASP A 20 -5.78 14.00 -14.23
N LEU A 21 -5.65 15.25 -13.79
CA LEU A 21 -5.35 15.61 -12.40
C LEU A 21 -6.30 14.88 -11.43
N ALA A 22 -7.55 14.66 -11.82
CA ALA A 22 -8.52 13.93 -11.01
C ALA A 22 -8.11 12.46 -10.78
N ASP A 23 -7.51 11.81 -11.77
CA ASP A 23 -7.01 10.43 -11.64
C ASP A 23 -5.79 10.38 -10.72
N ALA A 24 -4.84 11.30 -10.89
CA ALA A 24 -3.66 11.41 -10.03
C ALA A 24 -4.03 11.63 -8.55
N LEU A 25 -5.04 12.48 -8.28
CA LEU A 25 -5.55 12.70 -6.93
C LEU A 25 -6.21 11.45 -6.33
N LYS A 26 -6.99 10.69 -7.13
CA LYS A 26 -7.59 9.42 -6.68
C LYS A 26 -6.52 8.37 -6.39
N GLN A 27 -5.50 8.26 -7.24
CA GLN A 27 -4.34 7.40 -7.00
C GLN A 27 -3.60 7.77 -5.72
N ALA A 28 -3.34 9.07 -5.49
CA ALA A 28 -2.69 9.55 -4.27
C ALA A 28 -3.53 9.26 -3.01
N HIS A 29 -4.85 9.49 -3.07
CA HIS A 29 -5.77 9.16 -1.98
C HIS A 29 -5.75 7.66 -1.69
N TYR A 30 -5.82 6.83 -2.73
CA TYR A 30 -5.74 5.38 -2.61
C TYR A 30 -4.45 4.93 -1.92
N LEU A 31 -3.29 5.44 -2.36
CA LEU A 31 -2.00 5.16 -1.73
C LEU A 31 -2.03 5.53 -0.25
N ARG A 32 -2.58 6.71 0.09
CA ARG A 32 -2.62 7.19 1.47
C ARG A 32 -3.45 6.27 2.37
N LEU A 33 -4.59 5.79 1.91
CA LEU A 33 -5.45 4.87 2.68
C LEU A 33 -4.78 3.53 2.98
N VAL A 34 -4.08 2.95 1.99
CA VAL A 34 -3.31 1.71 2.23
C VAL A 34 -2.15 1.97 3.18
N SER A 35 -1.43 3.08 3.02
CA SER A 35 -0.31 3.41 3.88
C SER A 35 -0.70 3.72 5.33
N ILE A 36 -1.93 4.19 5.58
CA ILE A 36 -2.45 4.31 6.96
C ILE A 36 -2.51 2.93 7.62
N ALA A 37 -3.03 1.91 6.94
CA ALA A 37 -3.06 0.54 7.46
C ALA A 37 -1.63 -0.03 7.67
N GLU A 38 -0.72 0.24 6.73
CA GLU A 38 0.70 -0.17 6.84
C GLU A 38 1.37 0.44 8.07
N ILE A 39 1.24 1.76 8.24
CA ILE A 39 1.85 2.49 9.36
C ILE A 39 1.22 2.05 10.67
N TYR A 40 -0.09 1.89 10.75
CA TYR A 40 -0.75 1.41 11.96
C TYR A 40 -0.24 0.03 12.37
N THR A 41 -0.10 -0.89 11.40
CA THR A 41 0.49 -2.22 11.64
C THR A 41 1.90 -2.11 12.22
N ASP A 42 2.72 -1.21 11.65
CA ASP A 42 4.11 -1.01 12.11
C ASP A 42 4.17 -0.37 13.51
N VAL A 43 3.31 0.60 13.81
CA VAL A 43 3.24 1.27 15.12
C VAL A 43 2.79 0.30 16.21
N LEU A 44 1.70 -0.44 15.98
CA LEU A 44 1.18 -1.40 16.96
C LEU A 44 2.20 -2.49 17.27
N MET A 45 2.93 -2.96 16.26
CA MET A 45 4.02 -3.92 16.45
C MET A 45 5.12 -3.38 17.37
N SER A 46 5.52 -2.13 17.18
CA SER A 46 6.51 -1.46 18.03
C SER A 46 6.01 -1.31 19.47
N GLU A 47 4.74 -0.95 19.66
CA GLU A 47 4.12 -0.84 20.99
C GLU A 47 4.12 -2.19 21.71
N LEU A 48 3.62 -3.25 21.07
CA LEU A 48 3.58 -4.60 21.64
C LEU A 48 4.98 -5.17 21.95
N LEU A 49 6.00 -4.76 21.18
CA LEU A 49 7.37 -5.12 21.46
C LEU A 49 7.94 -4.39 22.67
N GLY A 50 7.66 -3.09 22.77
CA GLY A 50 8.08 -2.24 23.88
C GLY A 50 7.53 -2.69 25.24
N GLU A 51 6.32 -3.27 25.27
CA GLU A 51 5.73 -3.84 26.47
C GLU A 51 6.44 -5.12 26.96
N ARG A 52 7.05 -5.89 26.05
CA ARG A 52 7.64 -7.20 26.36
C ARG A 52 9.13 -7.15 26.65
N LEU A 53 9.83 -6.14 26.16
CA LEU A 53 11.29 -6.06 26.25
C LEU A 53 11.70 -4.82 27.07
N PRO A 54 12.59 -4.98 28.07
CA PRO A 54 13.11 -3.84 28.80
C PRO A 54 13.93 -2.95 27.85
N THR A 55 13.41 -1.77 27.55
CA THR A 55 14.02 -0.76 26.66
C THR A 55 15.18 0.00 27.31
N ASN A 56 15.52 -0.31 28.56
CA ASN A 56 16.60 0.35 29.31
C ASN A 56 18.01 -0.10 28.88
N ASP A 57 18.13 -1.16 28.06
CA ASP A 57 19.40 -1.60 27.48
C ASP A 57 19.56 -1.09 26.05
N GLU A 58 20.62 -0.30 25.81
CA GLU A 58 20.89 0.35 24.52
C GLU A 58 21.13 -0.65 23.38
N LEU A 59 21.74 -1.80 23.67
CA LEU A 59 21.98 -2.83 22.67
C LEU A 59 20.67 -3.52 22.27
N ILE A 60 19.81 -3.83 23.26
CA ILE A 60 18.47 -4.37 22.99
C ILE A 60 17.66 -3.38 22.15
N ALA A 61 17.66 -2.09 22.50
CA ALA A 61 16.96 -1.07 21.73
C ALA A 61 17.43 -0.99 20.26
N LYS A 62 18.75 -1.06 20.01
CA LYS A 62 19.31 -1.08 18.63
C LYS A 62 18.92 -2.33 17.85
N LEU A 63 18.91 -3.49 18.50
CA LEU A 63 18.49 -4.75 17.88
C LEU A 63 16.99 -4.72 17.53
N MET A 64 16.17 -4.15 18.42
CA MET A 64 14.74 -3.97 18.19
C MET A 64 14.48 -3.05 16.99
N ALA A 65 15.10 -1.86 16.95
CA ALA A 65 14.95 -0.94 15.83
C ALA A 65 15.36 -1.57 14.49
N THR A 66 16.41 -2.40 14.49
CA THR A 66 16.86 -3.12 13.28
C THR A 66 15.82 -4.16 12.85
N ALA A 67 15.24 -4.89 13.80
CA ALA A 67 14.20 -5.88 13.54
C ALA A 67 12.91 -5.24 13.02
N GLU A 68 12.48 -4.11 13.61
CA GLU A 68 11.32 -3.33 13.17
C GLU A 68 11.50 -2.81 11.74
N LEU A 69 12.66 -2.23 11.44
CA LEU A 69 12.98 -1.75 10.09
C LEU A 69 12.95 -2.88 9.05
N ALA A 70 13.47 -4.07 9.41
CA ALA A 70 13.43 -5.23 8.51
C ALA A 70 12.00 -5.72 8.28
N SER A 71 11.17 -5.74 9.32
CA SER A 71 9.79 -6.24 9.27
C SER A 71 8.83 -5.32 8.49
N SER A 72 9.04 -4.01 8.54
CA SER A 72 8.22 -3.00 7.83
C SER A 72 8.51 -2.91 6.31
N SER A 73 9.49 -3.65 5.81
CA SER A 73 9.89 -3.61 4.39
C SER A 73 8.82 -4.13 3.42
N SER A 74 7.93 -5.02 3.86
CA SER A 74 6.86 -5.58 3.01
C SER A 74 5.76 -6.24 3.85
N TRP A 75 4.57 -6.40 3.26
CA TRP A 75 3.46 -7.10 3.91
C TRP A 75 3.74 -8.55 4.32
N PRO A 76 4.43 -9.39 3.51
CA PRO A 76 4.83 -10.72 3.95
C PRO A 76 5.74 -10.68 5.18
N ARG A 77 6.67 -9.72 5.24
CA ARG A 77 7.56 -9.54 6.39
C ARG A 77 6.81 -9.09 7.64
N ARG A 78 5.86 -8.15 7.52
CA ARG A 78 4.96 -7.78 8.62
C ARG A 78 4.20 -8.99 9.16
N SER A 79 3.61 -9.79 8.27
CA SER A 79 2.84 -10.98 8.66
C SER A 79 3.70 -12.04 9.35
N GLU A 80 4.88 -12.35 8.79
CA GLU A 80 5.85 -13.27 9.39
C GLU A 80 6.23 -12.82 10.80
N PHE A 81 6.47 -11.52 10.97
CA PHE A 81 6.93 -10.94 12.21
C PHE A 81 5.84 -10.92 13.30
N PHE A 82 4.62 -10.47 12.96
CA PHE A 82 3.45 -10.52 13.85
C PHE A 82 3.17 -11.94 14.34
N ASN A 83 3.18 -12.92 13.42
CA ASN A 83 2.94 -14.31 13.78
C ASN A 83 4.04 -14.85 14.70
N ARG A 84 5.32 -14.57 14.38
CA ARG A 84 6.44 -15.08 15.16
C ARG A 84 6.50 -14.52 16.59
N LEU A 85 6.21 -13.23 16.76
CA LEU A 85 6.39 -12.56 18.05
C LEU A 85 5.10 -12.50 18.86
N HIS A 86 3.95 -12.30 18.21
CA HIS A 86 2.67 -12.10 18.89
C HIS A 86 1.68 -13.24 18.66
N GLY A 87 1.99 -14.23 17.82
CA GLY A 87 1.07 -15.32 17.48
C GLY A 87 -0.12 -14.87 16.62
N ILE A 88 -0.12 -13.61 16.16
CA ILE A 88 -1.20 -13.03 15.37
C ILE A 88 -0.91 -13.29 13.89
N LYS A 89 -1.83 -13.99 13.24
CA LYS A 89 -1.76 -14.27 11.81
C LYS A 89 -2.58 -13.25 11.03
N LEU A 90 -1.90 -12.35 10.31
CA LEU A 90 -2.55 -11.26 9.57
C LEU A 90 -3.48 -11.75 8.44
N ASP A 91 -3.35 -13.01 8.03
CA ASP A 91 -4.22 -13.63 7.02
C ASP A 91 -5.54 -14.19 7.57
N GLU A 92 -5.72 -14.22 8.89
CA GLU A 92 -7.00 -14.54 9.56
C GLU A 92 -8.01 -13.39 9.52
N PHE A 93 -7.62 -12.22 8.99
CA PHE A 93 -8.57 -11.14 8.75
C PHE A 93 -9.63 -11.58 7.72
N ASP A 94 -10.91 -11.50 8.07
CA ASP A 94 -12.01 -12.03 7.25
C ASP A 94 -12.03 -11.47 5.82
N ARG A 95 -11.57 -10.22 5.66
CA ARG A 95 -11.50 -9.49 4.38
C ARG A 95 -10.09 -9.44 3.80
N ASN A 96 -9.25 -10.43 4.12
CA ASN A 96 -7.86 -10.50 3.67
C ASN A 96 -7.75 -10.59 2.13
N ALA A 97 -8.74 -11.15 1.43
CA ALA A 97 -8.77 -11.16 -0.02
C ALA A 97 -8.86 -9.73 -0.60
N GLU A 98 -9.75 -8.89 -0.08
CA GLU A 98 -9.86 -7.48 -0.46
C GLU A 98 -8.61 -6.70 -0.06
N LEU A 99 -8.07 -6.95 1.13
CA LEU A 99 -6.85 -6.30 1.59
C LEU A 99 -5.66 -6.63 0.69
N ASN A 100 -5.53 -7.87 0.22
CA ASN A 100 -4.50 -8.26 -0.74
C ASN A 100 -4.71 -7.64 -2.12
N ALA A 101 -5.96 -7.52 -2.59
CA ALA A 101 -6.27 -6.75 -3.77
C ALA A 101 -5.82 -5.28 -3.60
N ALA A 102 -6.05 -4.70 -2.42
CA ALA A 102 -5.68 -3.32 -2.14
C ALA A 102 -4.17 -3.08 -2.16
N LYS A 103 -3.40 -3.96 -1.51
CA LYS A 103 -1.92 -3.98 -1.57
C LYS A 103 -1.42 -4.06 -3.01
N ARG A 104 -2.08 -4.87 -3.84
CA ARG A 104 -1.71 -5.04 -5.25
C ARG A 104 -1.92 -3.75 -6.05
N VAL A 105 -3.07 -3.09 -5.90
CA VAL A 105 -3.32 -1.78 -6.55
C VAL A 105 -2.31 -0.74 -6.09
N ARG A 106 -2.01 -0.68 -4.79
CA ARG A 106 -0.98 0.22 -4.23
C ARG A 106 0.35 0.03 -4.94
N ASN A 107 0.79 -1.22 -5.15
CA ASN A 107 2.05 -1.50 -5.84
C ASN A 107 2.03 -1.12 -7.33
N ILE A 108 0.91 -1.37 -8.02
CA ILE A 108 0.72 -0.96 -9.41
C ILE A 108 0.80 0.58 -9.53
N VAL A 109 0.17 1.31 -8.61
CA VAL A 109 0.22 2.78 -8.58
C VAL A 109 1.63 3.27 -8.24
N ALA A 110 2.24 2.74 -7.18
CA ALA A 110 3.54 3.19 -6.69
C ALA A 110 4.69 2.95 -7.69
N HIS A 111 4.64 1.87 -8.48
CA HIS A 111 5.72 1.51 -9.41
C HIS A 111 5.40 1.80 -10.88
N GLY A 112 4.11 1.82 -11.25
CA GLY A 112 3.66 1.91 -12.63
C GLY A 112 2.80 3.14 -12.94
N LEU A 113 2.57 4.03 -11.98
CA LEU A 113 1.62 5.15 -12.13
C LEU A 113 0.25 4.67 -12.62
N GLY A 114 -0.19 3.53 -12.07
CA GLY A 114 -1.45 2.89 -12.42
C GLY A 114 -1.39 1.98 -13.64
N ARG A 115 -0.27 1.92 -14.39
CA ARG A 115 -0.10 1.00 -15.52
C ARG A 115 0.23 -0.41 -15.06
N ILE A 116 -0.45 -1.37 -15.67
CA ILE A 116 -0.29 -2.80 -15.41
C ILE A 116 0.70 -3.37 -16.44
N THR A 117 1.65 -4.16 -15.95
CA THR A 117 2.65 -4.79 -16.83
C THR A 117 2.06 -5.92 -17.66
N SER A 118 2.66 -6.26 -18.80
CA SER A 118 2.20 -7.40 -19.62
C SER A 118 2.15 -8.71 -18.82
N LYS A 119 3.13 -8.93 -17.95
CA LYS A 119 3.20 -10.09 -17.05
C LYS A 119 2.04 -10.12 -16.04
N GLU A 120 1.60 -8.98 -15.55
CA GLU A 120 0.44 -8.92 -14.67
C GLU A 120 -0.87 -9.12 -15.42
N MET A 121 -0.95 -8.67 -16.68
CA MET A 121 -2.10 -8.92 -17.56
C MET A 121 -2.28 -10.40 -17.90
N GLU A 122 -1.21 -11.20 -17.89
CA GLU A 122 -1.27 -12.67 -18.03
C GLU A 122 -1.94 -13.36 -16.82
N ASN A 123 -2.02 -12.69 -15.68
CA ASN A 123 -2.75 -13.21 -14.53
C ASN A 123 -4.26 -13.07 -14.75
N SER A 124 -4.90 -14.15 -15.20
CA SER A 124 -6.34 -14.22 -15.48
C SER A 124 -7.23 -13.85 -14.29
N ARG A 125 -6.72 -13.95 -13.07
CA ARG A 125 -7.46 -13.59 -11.85
C ARG A 125 -7.33 -12.13 -11.47
N LEU A 126 -6.41 -11.37 -12.07
CA LEU A 126 -6.14 -9.98 -11.68
C LEU A 126 -7.43 -9.13 -11.72
N GLY A 127 -8.18 -9.19 -12.82
CA GLY A 127 -9.45 -8.45 -12.93
C GLY A 127 -10.45 -8.79 -11.84
N SER A 128 -10.66 -10.09 -11.58
CA SER A 128 -11.56 -10.56 -10.51
C SER A 128 -11.09 -10.11 -9.12
N GLN A 129 -9.78 -10.14 -8.85
CA GLN A 129 -9.22 -9.69 -7.58
C GLN A 129 -9.42 -8.19 -7.36
N LEU A 130 -9.12 -7.37 -8.37
CA LEU A 130 -9.29 -5.92 -8.25
C LEU A 130 -10.77 -5.51 -8.15
N SER A 131 -11.68 -6.30 -8.73
CA SER A 131 -13.11 -6.04 -8.65
C SER A 131 -13.67 -6.14 -7.23
N LEU A 132 -13.04 -6.91 -6.33
CA LEU A 132 -13.44 -7.04 -4.92
C LEU A 132 -13.45 -5.70 -4.17
N ILE A 133 -12.58 -4.78 -4.59
CA ILE A 133 -12.45 -3.43 -4.02
C ILE A 133 -12.97 -2.35 -4.99
N GLY A 134 -13.76 -2.76 -5.99
CA GLY A 134 -14.34 -1.87 -6.98
C GLY A 134 -13.33 -1.22 -7.92
N VAL A 135 -12.10 -1.73 -8.02
CA VAL A 135 -11.08 -1.23 -8.97
C VAL A 135 -11.23 -1.96 -10.29
N ARG A 136 -11.23 -1.22 -11.41
CA ARG A 136 -11.37 -1.77 -12.75
C ARG A 136 -10.07 -1.67 -13.53
N ILE A 137 -9.98 -2.42 -14.63
CA ILE A 137 -8.87 -2.32 -15.57
C ILE A 137 -9.41 -1.79 -16.88
N GLN A 138 -8.82 -0.71 -17.39
CA GLN A 138 -9.12 -0.15 -18.70
C GLN A 138 -7.81 0.27 -19.37
N ASP A 139 -7.61 -0.10 -20.63
CA ASP A 139 -6.41 0.25 -21.40
C ASP A 139 -5.09 -0.05 -20.66
N ARG A 140 -5.04 -1.22 -19.99
CA ARG A 140 -3.93 -1.69 -19.14
C ARG A 140 -3.60 -0.75 -17.98
N ARG A 141 -4.57 0.03 -17.50
CA ARG A 141 -4.47 0.85 -16.31
C ARG A 141 -5.50 0.44 -15.28
N VAL A 142 -5.17 0.59 -13.99
CA VAL A 142 -6.17 0.55 -12.94
C VAL A 142 -6.98 1.84 -12.95
N ILE A 143 -8.30 1.70 -12.89
CA ILE A 143 -9.24 2.82 -12.79
C ILE A 143 -9.77 2.82 -11.36
N ILE A 144 -9.39 3.84 -10.62
CA ILE A 144 -9.83 4.07 -9.24
C ILE A 144 -11.05 4.97 -9.29
N THR A 145 -12.17 4.46 -8.78
CA THR A 145 -13.42 5.23 -8.70
C THR A 145 -13.62 5.77 -7.29
N GLU A 146 -14.54 6.71 -7.12
CA GLU A 146 -14.94 7.19 -5.78
C GLU A 146 -15.46 6.04 -4.91
N GLN A 147 -16.22 5.12 -5.51
CA GLN A 147 -16.71 3.93 -4.82
C GLN A 147 -15.56 3.02 -4.36
N SER A 148 -14.48 2.92 -5.15
CA SER A 148 -13.27 2.17 -4.76
C SER A 148 -12.63 2.79 -3.52
N LEU A 149 -12.57 4.11 -3.43
CA LEU A 149 -12.03 4.83 -2.26
C LEU A 149 -12.90 4.66 -1.02
N VAL A 150 -14.23 4.73 -1.15
CA VAL A 150 -15.16 4.45 -0.04
C VAL A 150 -15.00 3.01 0.46
N THR A 151 -14.87 2.05 -0.47
CA THR A 151 -14.68 0.64 -0.14
C THR A 151 -13.36 0.42 0.58
N LEU A 152 -12.28 1.04 0.09
CA LEU A 152 -10.97 0.97 0.71
C LEU A 152 -10.94 1.62 2.09
N SER A 153 -11.58 2.78 2.26
CA SER A 153 -11.66 3.45 3.56
C SER A 153 -12.32 2.55 4.61
N LYS A 154 -13.44 1.91 4.27
CA LYS A 154 -14.10 0.93 5.16
C LYS A 154 -13.19 -0.26 5.46
N LEU A 155 -12.56 -0.82 4.43
CA LEU A 155 -11.63 -1.93 4.58
C LEU A 155 -10.44 -1.59 5.50
N THR A 156 -9.89 -0.37 5.39
CA THR A 156 -8.83 0.11 6.28
C THR A 156 -9.30 0.22 7.73
N ILE A 157 -10.50 0.76 7.96
CA ILE A 157 -11.08 0.86 9.31
C ILE A 157 -11.32 -0.53 9.90
N ASP A 158 -11.95 -1.42 9.13
CA ASP A 158 -12.24 -2.79 9.56
C ASP A 158 -10.95 -3.54 9.91
N TYR A 159 -9.91 -3.39 9.09
CA TYR A 159 -8.61 -4.03 9.33
C TYR A 159 -7.94 -3.51 10.60
N ILE A 160 -7.91 -2.18 10.79
CA ILE A 160 -7.33 -1.55 11.98
C ILE A 160 -8.07 -2.03 13.24
N THR A 161 -9.40 -2.00 13.20
CA THR A 161 -10.25 -2.43 14.33
C THR A 161 -10.01 -3.90 14.67
N TRP A 162 -10.02 -4.77 13.66
CA TRP A 162 -9.73 -6.20 13.84
C TRP A 162 -8.33 -6.44 14.42
N LEU A 163 -7.33 -5.70 13.96
CA LEU A 163 -5.96 -5.86 14.42
C LEU A 163 -5.80 -5.39 15.88
N ASP A 164 -6.45 -4.28 16.24
CA ASP A 164 -6.51 -3.78 17.62
C ASP A 164 -7.14 -4.80 18.57
N GLU A 165 -8.30 -5.36 18.18
CA GLU A 165 -8.99 -6.41 18.94
C GLU A 165 -8.12 -7.67 19.10
N LYS A 166 -7.41 -8.09 18.05
CA LYS A 166 -6.51 -9.25 18.09
C LYS A 166 -5.25 -9.01 18.93
N ALA A 167 -4.81 -7.76 19.06
CA ALA A 167 -3.66 -7.39 19.86
C ALA A 167 -3.99 -7.18 21.34
N GLY A 168 -5.22 -6.74 21.64
CA GLY A 168 -5.71 -6.56 23.01
C GLY A 168 -6.27 -7.81 23.68
N ALA A 169 -6.47 -8.90 22.94
CA ALA A 169 -6.95 -10.20 23.43
C ALA A 169 -5.82 -11.15 23.83
#